data_AF-A0A7K1VAF3-F1
#
_entry.id   AF-A0A7K1VAF3-F1
#
_cell.length_a   1.000
_cell.length_b   1.000
_cell.length_c   1.000
_cell.angle_alpha   90.00
_cell.angle_beta   90.00
_cell.angle_gamma   90.00
#
_symmetry.space_group_name_H-M   'P 1'
#
loop_
_entity.id
_entity.type
_entity.pdbx_description
1 polymer ?
#
loop_
_entity_poly.entity_id
_entity_poly.type
_entity_poly.pdbx_seq_one_letter_code
_entity_poly.pdbx_strand_id
1 'polypeptide(L)' 'MNASSVIGGGTQFLTVAEVANLMRVSKMTVYRLVHSGELPAVRVGRSFRVHAKAVHDYLETSYFDAG' A
#
# COMPACT_ATOMS: atom_id res chain seq x y z
N MET A 1 4.69 23.72 9.23
CA MET A 1 5.64 22.60 9.39
C MET A 1 4.91 21.55 10.22
N ASN A 2 4.25 20.57 9.61
CA ASN A 2 3.52 19.56 10.37
C ASN A 2 3.70 18.18 9.74
N ALA A 3 3.91 17.21 10.64
CA ALA A 3 3.86 15.76 10.43
C ALA A 3 5.09 15.10 9.77
N SER A 4 6.29 15.36 10.31
CA SER A 4 7.36 14.34 10.30
C SER A 4 7.35 13.64 11.66
N SER A 5 7.31 12.30 11.64
CA SER A 5 7.39 11.39 12.80
C SER A 5 6.04 10.95 13.40
N VAL A 6 5.34 10.08 12.67
CA VAL A 6 4.75 8.89 13.30
C VAL A 6 5.14 7.65 12.48
N ILE A 7 6.44 7.39 12.39
CA ILE A 7 6.94 6.04 12.10
C ILE A 7 6.89 5.23 13.41
N GLY A 8 5.66 4.98 13.88
CA GLY A 8 5.42 4.06 14.97
C GLY A 8 5.37 2.65 14.40
N GLY A 9 6.18 1.73 14.93
CA GLY A 9 6.16 0.29 14.65
C GLY A 9 4.89 -0.42 15.12
N GLY A 10 3.72 0.17 14.85
CA GLY A 10 2.41 -0.44 14.97
C GLY A 10 1.90 -0.78 13.58
N THR A 11 1.21 -1.91 13.45
CA THR A 11 0.65 -2.43 12.20
C THR A 11 -0.34 -1.43 11.57
N GLN A 12 0.17 -0.46 10.81
CA GLN A 12 -0.65 0.56 10.16
C GLN A 12 -1.29 -0.01 8.90
N PHE A 13 -2.62 0.12 8.85
CA PHE A 13 -3.43 -0.27 7.71
C PHE A 13 -3.81 0.96 6.90
N LEU A 14 -3.44 0.94 5.62
CA LEU A 14 -3.74 1.98 4.65
C LEU A 14 -4.98 1.59 3.84
N THR A 15 -5.78 2.58 3.50
CA THR A 15 -6.84 2.43 2.49
C THR A 15 -6.24 2.37 1.09
N VAL A 16 -7.02 1.83 0.15
CA VAL A 16 -6.66 1.82 -1.28
C VAL A 16 -6.33 3.23 -1.80
N ALA A 17 -7.02 4.26 -1.31
CA ALA A 17 -6.76 5.65 -1.72
C ALA A 17 -5.40 6.17 -1.21
N GLU A 18 -5.05 5.86 0.04
CA GLU A 18 -3.75 6.24 0.62
C GLU A 18 -2.61 5.52 -0.08
N VAL A 19 -2.77 4.23 -0.36
CA VAL A 19 -1.79 3.44 -1.13
C VAL A 19 -1.60 4.00 -2.53
N ALA A 20 -2.69 4.34 -3.23
CA ALA A 20 -2.62 4.92 -4.57
C ALA A 20 -1.82 6.24 -4.57
N ASN A 21 -2.05 7.10 -3.57
CA ASN A 21 -1.31 8.34 -3.40
C ASN A 21 0.17 8.10 -3.09
N LEU A 22 0.48 7.11 -2.23
CA LEU A 22 1.85 6.76 -1.85
C LEU A 22 2.65 6.23 -3.06
N MET A 23 2.07 5.29 -3.80
CA MET A 23 2.70 4.65 -4.97
C MET A 23 2.63 5.50 -6.24
N ARG A 24 1.92 6.64 -6.22
CA ARG A 24 1.66 7.49 -7.40
C ARG A 24 0.98 6.76 -8.55
N VAL A 25 0.07 5.83 -8.24
CA VAL A 25 -0.70 5.06 -9.23
C VAL A 25 -2.20 5.35 -9.10
N SER A 26 -2.97 4.91 -10.10
CA SER A 26 -4.43 4.99 -10.03
C SER A 26 -4.99 4.03 -8.98
N LYS A 27 -6.15 4.36 -8.39
CA LYS A 27 -6.89 3.42 -7.52
C LYS A 27 -7.19 2.08 -8.22
N MET A 28 -7.42 2.11 -9.54
CA MET A 28 -7.66 0.90 -10.34
C MET A 28 -6.42 -0.01 -10.35
N THR A 29 -5.23 0.57 -10.44
CA THR A 29 -3.97 -0.19 -10.35
C THR A 29 -3.87 -0.88 -9.00
N VAL A 30 -4.13 -0.17 -7.90
CA VAL A 30 -4.12 -0.77 -6.56
C VAL A 30 -5.16 -1.88 -6.45
N TYR A 31 -6.38 -1.69 -6.95
CA TYR A 31 -7.40 -2.74 -6.96
C TYR A 31 -6.97 -3.97 -7.76
N ARG A 32 -6.30 -3.78 -8.90
CA ARG A 32 -5.75 -4.88 -9.70
C ARG A 32 -4.69 -5.65 -8.92
N LEU A 33 -3.74 -4.96 -8.27
CA LEU A 33 -2.69 -5.60 -7.46
C LEU A 33 -3.26 -6.39 -6.27
N VAL A 34 -4.33 -5.86 -5.65
CA VAL A 34 -5.02 -6.57 -4.57
C VAL A 34 -5.76 -7.81 -5.10
N HIS A 35 -6.39 -7.73 -6.27
CA HIS A 35 -7.09 -8.88 -6.86
C HIS A 35 -6.15 -9.91 -7.49
N SER A 36 -4.98 -9.51 -7.99
CA SER A 36 -3.94 -10.43 -8.48
C SER A 36 -3.18 -11.12 -7.33
N GLY A 37 -3.30 -10.60 -6.11
CA GLY A 37 -2.61 -11.12 -4.92
C GLY A 37 -1.19 -10.60 -4.76
N GLU A 38 -0.73 -9.71 -5.65
CA GLU A 38 0.59 -9.07 -5.57
C GLU A 38 0.69 -8.11 -4.38
N LEU A 39 -0.42 -7.47 -4.01
CA LEU A 39 -0.47 -6.58 -2.85
C LEU A 39 -1.40 -7.17 -1.76
N PRO A 40 -0.85 -7.70 -0.66
CA PRO A 40 -1.65 -8.36 0.36
C PRO A 40 -2.54 -7.33 1.09
N ALA A 41 -3.85 -7.57 1.03
CA ALA A 41 -4.85 -6.72 1.63
C ALA A 41 -5.87 -7.54 2.42
N VAL A 42 -6.38 -6.95 3.49
CA VAL A 42 -7.45 -7.49 4.32
C VAL A 42 -8.75 -6.75 4.00
N ARG A 43 -9.84 -7.50 3.84
CA ARG A 43 -11.16 -6.92 3.68
C ARG A 43 -11.76 -6.61 5.05
N VAL A 44 -12.05 -5.33 5.29
CA VAL A 44 -12.70 -4.86 6.51
C VAL A 44 -14.04 -4.26 6.13
N GLY A 45 -15.11 -5.03 6.34
CA GLY A 45 -16.45 -4.69 5.89
C GLY A 45 -16.55 -4.57 4.36
N ARG A 46 -16.80 -3.35 3.87
CA ARG A 46 -16.96 -3.04 2.43
C ARG A 46 -15.69 -2.48 1.78
N SER A 47 -14.60 -2.33 2.53
CA SER A 47 -13.37 -1.69 2.05
C SER A 47 -12.16 -2.58 2.27
N PHE A 48 -11.14 -2.41 1.42
CA PHE A 48 -9.86 -3.08 1.57
C PHE A 48 -8.89 -2.22 2.38
N ARG A 49 -8.08 -2.91 3.19
CA ARG A 49 -7.03 -2.35 4.02
C ARG A 49 -5.72 -3.07 3.68
N VAL A 50 -4.69 -2.31 3.35
CA VAL A 50 -3.37 -2.83 2.97
C VAL A 50 -2.41 -2.57 4.12
N HIS A 51 -1.56 -3.54 4.45
CA HIS A 51 -0.50 -3.29 5.43
C HIS A 51 0.52 -2.31 4.86
N ALA A 52 0.87 -1.27 5.63
CA ALA A 52 1.89 -0.30 5.22
C ALA A 52 3.23 -0.98 4.86
N LYS A 53 3.64 -1.99 5.63
CA LYS A 53 4.83 -2.81 5.34
C LYS A 53 4.76 -3.48 3.98
N ALA A 54 3.62 -4.06 3.62
CA ALA A 54 3.48 -4.73 2.33
C ALA A 54 3.63 -3.78 1.13
N VAL A 55 3.16 -2.54 1.27
CA VAL A 55 3.35 -1.52 0.23
C VAL A 55 4.81 -1.15 0.09
N HIS A 56 5.53 -1.03 1.21
CA HIS A 56 6.96 -0.75 1.21
C HIS A 56 7.75 -1.89 0.58
N ASP A 57 7.53 -3.13 1.04
CA ASP A 57 8.17 -4.34 0.53
C ASP A 57 7.92 -4.50 -0.99
N TYR A 58 6.70 -4.18 -1.46
CA TYR A 58 6.36 -4.19 -2.89
C TYR A 58 7.12 -3.13 -3.70
N LEU A 59 7.26 -1.91 -3.16
CA LEU A 59 8.01 -0.83 -3.82
C LEU A 59 9.50 -1.13 -3.90
N GLU A 60 10.08 -1.73 -2.86
CA GLU A 60 11.47 -2.20 -2.86
C GLU A 60 11.67 -3.27 -3.94
N THR A 61 10.80 -4.28 -3.98
CA THR A 61 10.88 -5.37 -4.97
C THR A 61 10.70 -4.88 -6.41
N SER A 62 9.72 -3.99 -6.65
CA SER A 62 9.44 -3.43 -7.98
C SER A 62 10.57 -2.56 -8.53
N TYR A 63 11.41 -2.00 -7.66
CA TYR A 63 12.59 -1.23 -8.08
C TYR A 63 13.69 -2.12 -8.69
N PHE A 64 13.73 -3.41 -8.32
CA PHE A 64 14.74 -4.35 -8.82
C PHE A 64 14.39 -5.00 -10.16
N ASP A 65 13.11 -5.02 -10.57
CA ASP A 65 12.69 -5.62 -11.84
C ASP A 65 12.78 -4.65 -13.05
N ALA A 66 12.96 -3.35 -12.77
CA ALA A 66 13.02 -2.29 -13.79
C ALA A 66 14.45 -1.84 -14.16
N GLY A 67 15.49 -2.60 -13.78
CA GLY A 67 16.90 -2.35 -14.11
C GLY A 67 17.54 -3.52 -14.84
#